data_AF-A0A2V8RDY6-F1
#
_entry.id   AF-A0A2V8RDY6-F1
#
_cell.length_a   1.000
_cell.length_b   1.000
_cell.length_c   1.000
_cell.angle_alpha   90.00
_cell.angle_beta   90.00
_cell.angle_gamma   90.00
#
_symmetry.space_group_name_H-M   'P 1'
#
loop_
_entity.id
_entity.type
_entity.pdbx_description
1 polymer ?
#
loop_
_entity_poly.entity_id
_entity_poly.type
_entity_poly.pdbx_seq_one_letter_code
_entity_poly.pdbx_strand_id
1 'polypeptide(L)'
;MFVTDMKPNPTKAWLMALIAWLIPGSGHAGQGRILRGALGGASVLAIFPCGVALGGHIYGLRDTSEGLLSSLFGFCDLGSGILWLGSRALGLAVSERPQLSTSEYGNVFLMVAGLLNFILALDAFDIGVGRKS
;
A
#
# COMPACT_ATOMS: atom_id res chain seq x y z
N MET A 1 29.95 0.87 14.68
CA MET A 1 29.00 -0.23 14.34
C MET A 1 28.21 -0.55 15.59
N PHE A 2 27.14 0.20 15.87
CA PHE A 2 26.26 -0.06 17.02
C PHE A 2 25.04 -0.81 16.50
N VAL A 3 25.15 -2.14 16.42
CA VAL A 3 23.96 -2.98 16.37
C VAL A 3 23.47 -3.02 17.81
N THR A 4 22.58 -2.09 18.16
CA THR A 4 21.85 -2.20 19.42
C THR A 4 21.05 -3.50 19.37
N ASP A 5 21.39 -4.42 20.25
CA ASP A 5 20.68 -5.67 20.50
C ASP A 5 19.30 -5.33 21.08
N MET A 6 18.39 -4.86 20.22
CA MET A 6 17.01 -4.60 20.60
C MET A 6 16.32 -5.94 20.74
N LYS A 7 16.02 -6.33 21.99
CA LYS A 7 15.03 -7.39 22.25
C LYS A 7 13.82 -7.17 21.35
N PRO A 8 13.32 -8.22 20.67
CA PRO A 8 12.15 -8.11 19.81
C PRO A 8 11.00 -7.52 20.65
N ASN A 9 10.60 -6.31 20.30
CA ASN A 9 9.46 -5.65 20.90
C ASN A 9 8.29 -5.77 19.92
N PRO A 10 7.40 -6.76 20.11
CA PRO A 10 6.33 -7.05 19.16
C PRO A 10 5.43 -5.82 18.97
N THR A 11 5.21 -5.03 20.01
CA THR A 11 4.42 -3.79 19.95
C THR A 11 5.06 -2.77 19.00
N LYS A 12 6.38 -2.57 19.11
CA LYS A 12 7.11 -1.64 18.22
C LYS A 12 7.09 -2.14 16.78
N ALA A 13 7.22 -3.45 16.56
CA ALA A 13 7.19 -4.03 15.21
C ALA A 13 5.83 -3.81 14.53
N TRP A 14 4.73 -4.10 15.24
CA TRP A 14 3.37 -3.85 14.74
C TRP A 14 3.12 -2.36 14.47
N LEU A 15 3.63 -1.47 15.33
CA LEU A 15 3.51 -0.03 15.13
C LEU A 15 4.23 0.43 13.86
N MET A 16 5.45 -0.07 13.60
CA MET A 16 6.18 0.26 12.37
C MET A 16 5.50 -0.31 11.12
N ALA A 17 4.93 -1.51 11.20
CA ALA A 17 4.16 -2.12 10.12
C ALA A 17 2.90 -1.30 9.80
N LEU A 18 2.18 -0.84 10.83
CA LEU A 18 0.96 -0.06 10.67
C LEU A 18 1.26 1.33 10.09
N ILE A 19 2.36 1.96 10.53
CA ILE A 19 2.84 3.23 9.96
C ILE A 19 3.25 3.05 8.49
N ALA A 20 4.02 2.00 8.17
CA ALA A 20 4.42 1.67 6.80
C ALA A 20 3.22 1.39 5.89
N TRP A 21 2.20 0.68 6.38
CA TRP A 21 0.96 0.45 5.64
C TRP A 21 0.19 1.76 5.42
N LEU A 22 0.01 2.57 6.48
CA LEU A 22 -0.81 3.78 6.39
C LEU A 22 -0.17 4.83 5.47
N ILE A 23 1.12 5.10 5.65
CA ILE A 23 1.86 6.09 4.85
C ILE A 23 3.01 5.35 4.15
N PRO A 24 2.89 5.10 2.82
CA PRO A 24 3.86 4.33 2.06
C PRO A 24 5.30 4.81 2.29
N GLY A 25 6.16 3.90 2.73
CA GLY A 25 7.60 4.15 2.96
C GLY A 25 7.97 4.80 4.29
N SER A 26 7.01 5.23 5.12
CA SER A 26 7.29 5.96 6.37
C SER A 26 7.75 5.07 7.54
N GLY A 27 7.30 3.81 7.61
CA GLY A 27 7.68 2.91 8.71
C GLY A 27 9.16 2.52 8.69
N HIS A 28 9.78 2.45 7.51
CA HIS A 28 11.22 2.24 7.36
C HIS A 28 12.04 3.46 7.80
N ALA A 29 11.51 4.67 7.62
CA ALA A 29 12.18 5.89 8.07
C ALA A 29 12.30 5.92 9.60
N GLY A 30 11.24 5.50 10.31
CA GLY A 30 11.25 5.34 11.78
C GLY A 30 12.23 4.28 12.30
N GLN A 31 12.74 3.42 11.43
CA GLN A 31 13.75 2.39 11.73
C GLN A 31 15.16 2.78 11.25
N GLY A 32 15.36 4.01 10.76
CA GLY A 32 16.63 4.49 10.20
C GLY A 32 16.96 3.97 8.80
N ARG A 33 16.02 3.28 8.13
CA ARG A 33 16.17 2.67 6.81
C ARG A 33 15.61 3.58 5.72
N ILE A 34 16.09 4.82 5.67
CA ILE A 34 15.56 5.88 4.80
C ILE A 34 15.55 5.47 3.33
N LEU A 35 16.61 4.83 2.83
CA LEU A 35 16.69 4.43 1.42
C LEU A 35 15.61 3.40 1.05
N ARG A 36 15.35 2.41 1.91
CA ARG A 36 14.29 1.41 1.66
C ARG A 36 12.91 2.06 1.68
N GLY A 37 12.66 2.91 2.67
CA GLY A 37 11.41 3.67 2.76
C GLY A 37 11.19 4.58 1.56
N ALA A 38 12.22 5.32 1.15
CA ALA A 38 12.16 6.22 0.01
C ALA A 38 11.93 5.48 -1.30
N LEU A 39 12.67 4.40 -1.59
CA LEU A 39 12.49 3.64 -2.83
C LEU A 39 11.12 2.95 -2.88
N GLY A 40 10.72 2.30 -1.78
CA GLY A 40 9.43 1.62 -1.68
C GLY A 40 8.26 2.59 -1.77
N GLY A 41 8.30 3.66 -0.97
CA GLY A 41 7.29 4.72 -0.96
C GLY A 41 7.19 5.42 -2.31
N ALA A 42 8.32 5.80 -2.92
CA ALA A 42 8.33 6.42 -4.25
C ALA A 42 7.75 5.50 -5.33
N SER A 43 8.00 4.19 -5.26
CA SER A 43 7.41 3.22 -6.19
C SER A 43 5.89 3.17 -6.05
N VAL A 44 5.36 3.09 -4.83
CA VAL A 44 3.91 3.12 -4.58
C VAL A 44 3.30 4.45 -5.05
N LEU A 45 3.95 5.57 -4.72
CA LEU A 45 3.53 6.91 -5.13
C LEU A 45 3.65 7.19 -6.63
N ALA A 46 4.44 6.40 -7.37
CA ALA A 46 4.49 6.49 -8.83
C ALA A 46 3.42 5.61 -9.48
N ILE A 47 3.27 4.37 -9.01
CA ILE A 47 2.35 3.39 -9.61
C ILE A 47 0.89 3.79 -9.38
N PHE A 48 0.54 4.25 -8.17
CA PHE A 48 -0.85 4.55 -7.83
C PHE A 48 -1.44 5.70 -8.67
N PRO A 49 -0.81 6.88 -8.80
CA PRO A 49 -1.31 7.93 -9.68
C PRO A 49 -1.33 7.53 -11.15
N CYS A 50 -0.39 6.69 -11.61
CA CYS A 50 -0.44 6.12 -12.95
C CYS A 50 -1.69 5.27 -13.15
N GLY A 51 -2.06 4.43 -12.17
CA GLY A 51 -3.30 3.65 -12.18
C GLY A 51 -4.55 4.53 -12.27
N VAL A 52 -4.59 5.60 -11.48
CA VAL A 52 -5.67 6.61 -11.54
C VAL A 52 -5.70 7.30 -12.92
N ALA A 53 -4.54 7.69 -13.46
CA ALA A 53 -4.43 8.38 -14.75
C ALA A 53 -4.85 7.49 -15.93
N LEU A 54 -4.63 6.18 -15.84
CA LEU A 54 -5.09 5.20 -16.83
C LEU A 54 -6.59 4.91 -16.76
N GLY A 55 -7.31 5.54 -15.82
CA GLY A 55 -8.74 5.35 -15.63
C GLY A 55 -9.09 4.13 -14.78
N GLY A 56 -8.16 3.70 -13.91
CA GLY A 56 -8.42 2.64 -12.94
C GLY A 56 -9.53 3.00 -11.96
N HIS A 57 -10.18 1.97 -11.45
CA HIS A 57 -11.24 2.01 -10.45
C HIS A 57 -10.74 1.40 -9.14
N ILE A 58 -10.91 2.12 -8.03
CA ILE A 58 -10.61 1.63 -6.70
C ILE A 58 -11.82 0.90 -6.10
N TYR A 59 -11.65 -0.39 -5.83
CA TYR A 59 -12.72 -1.25 -5.32
C TYR A 59 -12.91 -1.10 -3.80
N GLY A 60 -14.00 -1.68 -3.28
CA GLY A 60 -14.32 -1.70 -1.86
C GLY A 60 -14.44 -3.07 -1.26
N LEU A 61 -14.25 -3.12 0.06
CA LEU A 61 -14.38 -4.35 0.83
C LEU A 61 -15.83 -4.85 0.92
N ARG A 62 -16.82 -3.96 0.71
CA ARG A 62 -18.26 -4.25 0.85
C ARG A 62 -19.10 -3.75 -0.32
N ASP A 63 -18.47 -3.52 -1.46
CA ASP A 63 -19.18 -3.23 -2.71
C ASP A 63 -19.68 -4.57 -3.29
N THR A 64 -20.65 -5.18 -2.60
CA THR A 64 -21.18 -6.53 -2.87
C THR A 64 -22.05 -6.60 -4.13
N SER A 65 -22.18 -5.51 -4.88
CA SER A 65 -22.97 -5.49 -6.12
C SER A 65 -22.38 -6.39 -7.22
N GLU A 66 -21.11 -6.78 -7.13
CA GLU A 66 -20.38 -7.44 -8.24
C GLU A 66 -19.67 -8.76 -7.88
N GLY A 67 -19.87 -9.27 -6.65
CA GLY A 67 -19.40 -10.59 -6.23
C GLY A 67 -18.02 -10.64 -5.54
N LEU A 68 -17.50 -11.85 -5.35
CA LEU A 68 -16.29 -12.11 -4.55
C LEU A 68 -15.04 -11.43 -5.13
N LEU A 69 -14.92 -11.38 -6.46
CA LEU A 69 -13.73 -10.85 -7.14
C LEU A 69 -13.51 -9.36 -6.82
N SER A 70 -14.58 -8.56 -6.84
CA SER A 70 -14.52 -7.13 -6.53
C SER A 70 -14.10 -6.87 -5.08
N SER A 71 -14.51 -7.73 -4.15
CA SER A 71 -14.05 -7.65 -2.75
C SER A 71 -12.56 -7.98 -2.60
N LEU A 72 -12.03 -8.92 -3.40
CA LEU A 72 -10.60 -9.24 -3.43
C LEU A 72 -9.78 -8.09 -4.03
N PHE A 73 -10.28 -7.44 -5.07
CA PHE A 73 -9.65 -6.22 -5.60
C PHE A 73 -9.68 -5.10 -4.56
N GLY A 74 -10.80 -4.92 -3.86
CA GLY A 74 -10.90 -3.96 -2.76
C GLY A 74 -9.91 -4.24 -1.62
N PHE A 75 -9.66 -5.52 -1.32
CA PHE A 75 -8.63 -5.92 -0.36
C PHE A 75 -7.23 -5.56 -0.84
N CYS A 76 -6.93 -5.74 -2.12
CA CYS A 76 -5.64 -5.36 -2.66
C CYS A 76 -5.46 -3.84 -2.65
N ASP A 77 -6.48 -3.08 -3.08
CA ASP A 77 -6.44 -1.62 -3.13
C ASP A 77 -6.30 -1.00 -1.74
N LEU A 78 -6.96 -1.58 -0.72
CA LEU A 78 -6.80 -1.22 0.70
C LEU A 78 -5.33 -1.26 1.13
N GLY A 79 -4.52 -2.12 0.50
CA GLY A 79 -3.09 -2.19 0.73
C GLY A 79 -2.37 -0.87 0.54
N SER A 80 -2.86 0.02 -0.34
CA SER A 80 -2.24 1.33 -0.58
C SER A 80 -2.46 2.35 0.54
N GLY A 81 -3.18 1.98 1.61
CA GLY A 81 -3.30 2.73 2.85
C GLY A 81 -3.98 4.07 2.64
N ILE A 82 -3.27 5.16 2.95
CA ILE A 82 -3.81 6.53 2.85
C ILE A 82 -4.19 6.91 1.41
N LEU A 83 -3.60 6.30 0.39
CA LEU A 83 -3.93 6.58 -1.01
C LEU A 83 -5.33 6.08 -1.35
N TRP A 84 -5.68 4.87 -0.93
CA TRP A 84 -7.03 4.34 -1.09
C TRP A 84 -8.06 5.14 -0.29
N LEU A 85 -7.77 5.45 0.98
CA LEU A 85 -8.64 6.28 1.82
C LEU A 85 -8.83 7.68 1.23
N GLY A 86 -7.76 8.31 0.74
CA GLY A 86 -7.78 9.61 0.11
C GLY A 86 -8.57 9.61 -1.19
N SER A 87 -8.36 8.62 -2.05
CA SER A 87 -9.12 8.47 -3.29
C SER A 87 -10.62 8.27 -3.03
N ARG A 88 -10.98 7.45 -2.04
CA ARG A 88 -12.38 7.29 -1.58
C ARG A 88 -12.98 8.60 -1.08
N ALA A 89 -12.27 9.31 -0.21
CA ALA A 89 -12.75 10.56 0.39
C ALA A 89 -12.91 11.70 -0.63
N LEU A 90 -12.03 11.75 -1.63
CA LEU A 90 -12.04 12.76 -2.69
C LEU A 90 -12.89 12.36 -3.91
N GLY A 91 -13.44 11.14 -3.92
CA GLY A 91 -14.19 10.60 -5.08
C GLY A 91 -13.32 10.34 -6.32
N LEU A 92 -12.00 10.18 -6.14
CA LEU A 92 -11.06 9.87 -7.21
C LEU A 92 -11.07 8.38 -7.51
N ALA A 93 -11.10 8.01 -8.79
CA ALA A 93 -11.11 6.61 -9.23
C ALA A 93 -12.27 5.76 -8.65
N VAL A 94 -13.34 6.38 -8.12
CA VAL A 94 -14.49 5.64 -7.55
C VAL A 94 -15.52 5.26 -8.63
N SER A 95 -15.53 5.96 -9.77
CA SER A 95 -16.40 5.64 -10.91
C SER A 95 -15.69 4.71 -11.88
N GLU A 96 -16.30 3.59 -12.25
CA GLU A 96 -15.77 2.75 -13.33
C GLU A 96 -15.77 3.49 -14.67
N ARG A 97 -14.70 3.30 -15.44
CA ARG A 97 -14.58 3.88 -16.79
C ARG A 97 -14.22 2.84 -17.84
N PRO A 98 -15.04 1.79 -18.05
CA PRO A 98 -14.75 0.70 -18.99
C PRO A 98 -14.70 1.16 -20.45
N GLN A 99 -15.09 2.41 -20.75
CA GLN A 99 -15.01 3.00 -22.09
C GLN A 99 -13.57 3.37 -22.47
N LEU A 100 -12.69 3.54 -21.47
CA LEU A 100 -11.26 3.76 -21.68
C LEU A 100 -10.59 2.40 -21.87
N SER A 101 -9.98 2.19 -23.05
CA SER A 101 -9.20 0.96 -23.32
C SER A 101 -8.05 0.73 -22.32
N THR A 102 -7.68 1.75 -21.53
CA THR A 102 -6.62 1.67 -20.52
C THR A 102 -7.10 1.30 -19.12
N SER A 103 -8.41 1.26 -18.85
CA SER A 103 -8.94 1.12 -17.49
C SER A 103 -8.58 -0.21 -16.84
N GLU A 104 -8.52 -1.28 -17.63
CA GLU A 104 -8.09 -2.61 -17.15
C GLU A 104 -6.66 -2.59 -16.64
N TYR A 105 -5.74 -1.91 -17.36
CA TYR A 105 -4.37 -1.70 -16.88
C TYR A 105 -4.34 -0.79 -15.65
N GLY A 106 -5.19 0.23 -15.61
CA GLY A 106 -5.34 1.11 -14.45
C GLY A 106 -5.69 0.34 -13.17
N ASN A 107 -6.65 -0.59 -13.24
CA ASN A 107 -7.03 -1.46 -12.12
C ASN A 107 -5.85 -2.30 -11.63
N VAL A 108 -5.08 -2.89 -12.57
CA VAL A 108 -3.90 -3.68 -12.23
C VAL A 108 -2.83 -2.82 -11.55
N PHE A 109 -2.61 -1.59 -12.01
CA PHE A 109 -1.65 -0.66 -11.38
C PHE A 109 -2.06 -0.34 -9.94
N LEU A 110 -3.35 -0.05 -9.70
CA LEU A 110 -3.87 0.22 -8.35
C LEU A 110 -3.68 -0.99 -7.42
N MET A 111 -4.02 -2.19 -7.91
CA MET A 111 -3.83 -3.43 -7.19
C MET A 111 -2.36 -3.71 -6.86
N VAL A 112 -1.46 -3.52 -7.83
CA VAL A 112 0.00 -3.70 -7.64
C VAL A 112 0.54 -2.68 -6.63
N ALA A 113 0.10 -1.43 -6.69
CA ALA A 113 0.50 -0.42 -5.70
C ALA A 113 0.09 -0.82 -4.28
N GLY A 114 -1.12 -1.36 -4.12
CA GLY A 114 -1.60 -1.82 -2.82
C GLY A 114 -0.89 -3.06 -2.30
N LEU A 115 -0.70 -4.08 -3.14
CA LEU A 115 0.07 -5.27 -2.78
C LEU A 115 1.54 -4.96 -2.45
N LEU A 116 2.17 -4.06 -3.21
CA LEU A 116 3.53 -3.61 -2.94
C LEU A 116 3.61 -2.94 -1.56
N ASN A 117 2.65 -2.08 -1.21
CA ASN A 117 2.64 -1.42 0.08
C ASN A 117 2.39 -2.40 1.25
N PHE A 118 1.60 -3.47 1.05
CA PHE A 118 1.52 -4.55 2.02
C PHE A 118 2.86 -5.27 2.22
N ILE A 119 3.60 -5.53 1.14
CA ILE A 119 4.94 -6.14 1.25
C ILE A 119 5.89 -5.22 2.03
N LEU A 120 5.83 -3.90 1.79
CA LEU A 120 6.61 -2.92 2.55
C LEU A 120 6.22 -2.91 4.04
N ALA A 121 4.93 -3.00 4.36
CA ALA A 121 4.45 -3.08 5.74
C ALA A 121 4.96 -4.35 6.46
N LEU A 122 4.92 -5.51 5.77
CA LEU A 122 5.46 -6.76 6.28
C LEU A 122 6.99 -6.72 6.42
N ASP A 123 7.69 -6.05 5.52
CA ASP A 123 9.14 -5.86 5.63
C ASP A 123 9.51 -4.97 6.82
N ALA A 124 8.75 -3.89 7.06
CA ALA A 124 8.91 -3.05 8.25
C ALA A 124 8.64 -3.85 9.55
N PHE A 125 7.67 -4.76 9.54
CA PHE A 125 7.43 -5.69 10.64
C PHE A 125 8.64 -6.60 10.88
N ASP A 126 9.16 -7.25 9.83
CA ASP A 126 10.32 -8.15 9.91
C ASP A 126 11.56 -7.43 10.49
N ILE A 127 11.80 -6.18 10.10
CA ILE A 127 12.87 -5.33 10.66
C ILE A 127 12.60 -5.04 12.14
N GLY A 128 11.34 -4.75 12.50
CA GLY A 128 10.94 -4.47 13.88
C GLY A 128 11.09 -5.66 14.83
N VAL A 129 10.92 -6.90 14.32
CA VAL A 129 11.15 -8.15 15.06
C VAL A 129 12.65 -8.55 15.08
N GLY A 130 13.49 -7.90 14.26
CA GLY A 130 14.91 -8.23 14.16
C GLY A 130 15.20 -9.45 13.28
N ARG A 131 14.23 -9.90 12.46
CA ARG A 131 14.45 -10.95 11.45
C ARG A 131 15.28 -10.46 10.27
N LYS A 132 15.26 -9.15 10.02
CA LYS A 132 16.01 -8.49 8.96
C LYS A 132 16.70 -7.25 9.50
N SER A 133 17.85 -6.96 8.90
CA SER A 133 18.58 -5.70 9.06
C SER A 133 18.01 -4.74 8.05
#